data_AF-A0A8C8U3X7-F1
#
_entry.id   AF-A0A8C8U3X7-F1
#
_cell.length_a   1.000
_cell.length_b   1.000
_cell.length_c   1.000
_cell.angle_alpha   90.00
_cell.angle_beta   90.00
_cell.angle_gamma   90.00
#
_symmetry.space_group_name_H-M   'P 1'
#
loop_
_entity.id
_entity.type
_entity.pdbx_description
1 polymer ?
#
loop_
_entity_poly.entity_id
_entity_poly.type
_entity_poly.pdbx_seq_one_letter_code
_entity_poly.pdbx_strand_id
1 'polypeptide(L)'
;LLLARAEKKAAGKGDVPTKRPPVLRAGVSTVTTLVENKKAQLVVIAHDVDPIELVVFLPEKARLGRLVHRKTCTTVVFTQVNSEDKGALAKLVEAVRTNYNGRYDEIRCHWGGNVLGPKSVARTAKLEKAKAKELATKLG
;
A
#
# COMPACT_ATOMS: atom_id res chain seq x y z
N LEU A 1 25.97 17.38 0.85
CA LEU A 1 25.01 18.38 1.39
C LEU A 1 25.42 18.96 2.75
N LEU A 2 25.68 18.16 3.79
CA LEU A 2 26.08 18.71 5.10
C LEU A 2 27.42 19.44 5.06
N LEU A 3 28.43 18.88 4.38
CA LEU A 3 29.73 19.53 4.13
C LEU A 3 29.57 20.95 3.53
N ALA A 4 28.85 21.06 2.41
CA ALA A 4 28.56 22.34 1.75
C ALA A 4 27.74 23.36 2.58
N ARG A 5 27.04 22.93 3.64
CA ARG A 5 26.46 23.85 4.64
C ARG A 5 27.49 24.26 5.68
N ALA A 6 28.32 23.34 6.17
CA ALA A 6 29.40 23.63 7.10
C ALA A 6 30.42 24.61 6.50
N GLU A 7 30.81 24.42 5.23
CA GLU A 7 31.69 25.32 4.48
C GLU A 7 31.09 26.73 4.34
N LYS A 8 29.80 26.84 4.01
CA LYS A 8 29.11 28.14 3.93
C LYS A 8 29.03 28.84 5.29
N LYS A 9 28.82 28.09 6.36
CA LYS A 9 28.79 28.57 7.75
C LYS A 9 30.18 29.02 8.23
N ALA A 10 31.22 28.28 7.86
CA ALA A 10 32.61 28.66 8.10
C ALA A 10 33.02 29.92 7.32
N ALA A 11 32.52 30.09 6.10
CA ALA A 11 32.69 31.29 5.26
C ALA A 11 31.87 32.52 5.73
N GLY A 12 31.51 32.60 7.01
CA GLY A 12 30.81 33.74 7.64
C GLY A 12 29.35 33.95 7.22
N LYS A 13 28.81 33.18 6.28
CA LYS A 13 27.39 33.23 5.92
C LYS A 13 26.63 32.43 6.97
N GLY A 14 25.88 33.13 7.84
CA GLY A 14 25.09 32.54 8.92
C GLY A 14 24.15 31.42 8.46
N ASP A 15 23.56 30.70 9.40
CA ASP A 15 22.75 29.50 9.13
C ASP A 15 21.38 29.85 8.49
N VAL A 16 21.39 30.17 7.19
CA VAL A 16 20.20 30.58 6.44
C VAL A 16 19.23 29.39 6.34
N PRO A 17 17.97 29.52 6.82
CA PRO A 17 16.97 28.47 6.74
C PRO A 17 16.60 28.12 5.28
N THR A 18 17.32 27.17 4.69
CA THR A 18 17.00 26.68 3.33
C THR A 18 15.69 25.88 3.33
N LYS A 19 14.78 26.22 2.40
CA LYS A 19 13.52 25.50 2.17
C LYS A 19 13.81 24.01 1.95
N ARG A 20 13.30 23.16 2.84
CA ARG A 20 13.47 21.71 2.72
C ARG A 20 12.58 21.20 1.59
N PRO A 21 13.09 20.36 0.66
CA PRO A 21 12.24 19.74 -0.36
C PRO A 21 11.22 18.80 0.30
N PRO A 22 10.07 18.55 -0.35
CA PRO A 22 9.17 17.49 0.07
C PRO A 22 9.90 16.15 0.03
N VAL A 23 9.70 15.32 1.05
CA VAL A 23 10.29 13.98 1.16
C VAL A 23 9.24 12.99 1.64
N LEU A 24 9.36 11.75 1.16
CA LEU A 24 8.61 10.63 1.72
C LEU A 24 8.95 10.46 3.20
N ARG A 25 7.92 10.21 4.01
CA ARG A 25 8.08 9.78 5.41
C ARG A 25 7.79 8.30 5.50
N ALA A 26 8.50 7.60 6.38
CA ALA A 26 8.49 6.14 6.42
C ALA A 26 8.59 5.61 7.85
N GLY A 27 7.94 4.47 8.09
CA GLY A 27 7.88 3.82 9.40
C GLY A 27 6.59 4.14 10.17
N VAL A 28 6.01 3.10 10.78
CA VAL A 28 4.64 3.07 11.30
C VAL A 28 4.35 4.25 12.23
N SER A 29 5.16 4.46 13.28
CA SER A 29 4.96 5.56 14.26
C SER A 29 4.95 6.95 13.62
N THR A 30 5.80 7.21 12.60
CA THR A 30 5.79 8.52 11.93
C THR A 30 4.56 8.65 11.03
N VAL A 31 4.13 7.57 10.39
CA VAL A 31 2.95 7.54 9.53
C VAL A 31 1.66 7.73 10.35
N THR A 32 1.48 7.03 11.46
CA THR A 32 0.29 7.15 12.32
C THR A 32 0.13 8.58 12.84
N THR A 33 1.18 9.18 13.41
CA THR A 33 1.14 10.57 13.88
C THR A 33 0.83 11.56 12.75
N LEU A 34 1.28 11.31 11.51
CA LEU A 34 0.94 12.18 10.36
C LEU A 34 -0.51 12.00 9.88
N VAL A 35 -1.08 10.80 10.02
CA VAL A 35 -2.49 10.51 9.72
C VAL A 35 -3.40 11.14 10.78
N GLU A 36 -3.10 10.97 12.06
CA GLU A 36 -3.80 11.59 13.20
C GLU A 36 -3.84 13.12 13.07
N ASN A 37 -2.70 13.73 12.73
CA ASN A 37 -2.58 15.16 12.48
C ASN A 37 -3.19 15.63 11.13
N LYS A 38 -3.79 14.73 10.34
CA LYS A 38 -4.35 14.99 8.99
C LYS A 38 -3.36 15.65 8.01
N LYS A 39 -2.07 15.33 8.15
CA LYS A 39 -0.95 15.81 7.30
C LYS A 39 -0.55 14.79 6.23
N ALA A 40 -1.16 13.60 6.22
CA ALA A 40 -1.02 12.58 5.20
C ALA A 40 -1.95 12.86 4.00
N GLN A 41 -1.42 12.77 2.78
CA GLN A 41 -2.18 12.85 1.52
C GLN A 41 -2.47 11.47 0.93
N LEU A 42 -1.47 10.58 0.97
CA LEU A 42 -1.58 9.19 0.54
C LEU A 42 -0.65 8.33 1.41
N VAL A 43 -1.19 7.27 1.99
CA VAL A 43 -0.43 6.26 2.75
C VAL A 43 -0.31 5.00 1.90
N VAL A 44 0.90 4.46 1.81
CA VAL A 44 1.21 3.19 1.15
C VAL A 44 1.66 2.21 2.23
N ILE A 45 1.02 1.05 2.26
CA ILE A 45 1.20 0.00 3.26
C ILE A 45 1.83 -1.22 2.57
N ALA A 46 2.71 -1.94 3.26
CA ALA A 46 3.23 -3.22 2.77
C ALA A 46 2.33 -4.41 3.18
N HIS A 47 2.34 -5.49 2.40
CA HIS A 47 1.51 -6.69 2.58
C HIS A 47 2.12 -7.75 3.47
N ASP A 48 3.40 -7.98 3.25
CA ASP A 48 4.23 -9.06 3.75
C ASP A 48 4.77 -8.68 5.12
N VAL A 49 3.93 -8.00 5.91
CA VAL A 49 4.24 -7.57 7.26
C VAL A 49 4.04 -8.73 8.21
N ASP A 50 5.06 -9.57 8.27
CA ASP A 50 5.41 -10.30 9.48
C ASP A 50 6.13 -9.33 10.45
N PRO A 51 5.66 -9.14 11.70
CA PRO A 51 4.38 -9.62 12.28
C PRO A 51 3.17 -8.73 11.89
N ILE A 52 2.00 -9.34 11.69
CA ILE A 52 0.84 -8.77 10.97
C ILE A 52 0.08 -7.66 11.72
N GLU A 53 0.26 -7.59 13.03
CA GLU A 53 -0.30 -6.56 13.91
C GLU A 53 0.19 -5.15 13.57
N LEU A 54 1.32 -5.04 12.84
CA LEU A 54 1.94 -3.75 12.54
C LEU A 54 1.31 -3.04 11.33
N VAL A 55 0.85 -3.76 10.31
CA VAL A 55 0.06 -3.21 9.19
C VAL A 55 -0.62 -4.32 8.37
N VAL A 56 -1.87 -4.09 7.98
CA VAL A 56 -2.67 -5.03 7.16
C VAL A 56 -3.05 -4.40 5.80
N PHE A 57 -2.95 -5.22 4.73
CA PHE A 57 -3.28 -5.02 3.30
C PHE A 57 -2.11 -4.58 2.35
N LEU A 58 -2.22 -4.79 1.02
CA LEU A 58 -1.09 -5.04 0.07
C LEU A 58 -0.29 -3.79 -0.46
N PRO A 59 1.02 -3.83 -0.89
CA PRO A 59 1.87 -4.90 -1.52
C PRO A 59 3.37 -5.02 -1.00
N GLU A 60 4.37 -5.51 -1.76
CA GLU A 60 5.75 -5.89 -1.29
C GLU A 60 6.62 -4.88 -0.46
N LYS A 61 7.07 -5.29 0.74
CA LYS A 61 8.02 -4.59 1.66
C LYS A 61 9.36 -4.24 1.00
N ALA A 62 9.89 -5.14 0.18
CA ALA A 62 11.21 -4.99 -0.42
C ALA A 62 11.24 -3.81 -1.41
N ARG A 63 10.15 -3.64 -2.18
CA ARG A 63 9.99 -2.55 -3.15
C ARG A 63 9.84 -1.20 -2.44
N LEU A 64 9.09 -1.14 -1.33
CA LEU A 64 9.03 0.07 -0.49
C LEU A 64 10.37 0.37 0.21
N GLY A 65 11.09 -0.65 0.67
CA GLY A 65 12.43 -0.50 1.25
C GLY A 65 13.39 0.20 0.28
N ARG A 66 13.37 -0.19 -1.00
CA ARG A 66 14.23 0.40 -2.03
C ARG A 66 14.01 1.90 -2.23
N LEU A 67 12.77 2.39 -2.10
CA LEU A 67 12.43 3.84 -2.22
C LEU A 67 13.06 4.69 -1.10
N VAL A 68 13.29 4.10 0.07
CA VAL A 68 13.84 4.79 1.25
C VAL A 68 15.28 4.38 1.58
N HIS A 69 15.95 3.71 0.65
CA HIS A 69 17.31 3.15 0.79
C HIS A 69 17.48 2.23 2.02
N ARG A 70 16.46 1.45 2.37
CA ARG A 70 16.50 0.43 3.43
C ARG A 70 16.24 -0.97 2.85
N LYS A 71 16.63 -2.02 3.57
CA LYS A 71 16.33 -3.42 3.17
C LYS A 71 14.82 -3.69 3.16
N THR A 72 14.09 -3.11 4.11
CA THR A 72 12.64 -3.26 4.27
C THR A 72 11.99 -1.93 4.67
N CYS A 73 10.74 -1.74 4.28
CA CYS A 73 9.88 -0.67 4.80
C CYS A 73 8.43 -1.16 4.84
N THR A 74 7.73 -0.94 5.95
CA THR A 74 6.34 -1.40 6.15
C THR A 74 5.30 -0.36 5.75
N THR A 75 5.61 0.93 5.92
CA THR A 75 4.70 2.03 5.59
C THR A 75 5.47 3.25 5.09
N VAL A 76 4.92 3.89 4.06
CA VAL A 76 5.43 5.13 3.45
C VAL A 76 4.25 6.10 3.27
N VAL A 77 4.46 7.39 3.47
CA VAL A 77 3.42 8.42 3.32
C VAL A 77 3.90 9.64 2.53
N PHE A 78 3.05 10.08 1.61
CA PHE A 78 3.13 11.38 0.96
C PHE A 78 2.48 12.43 1.86
N THR A 79 3.24 13.46 2.23
CA THR A 79 2.74 14.58 3.05
C THR A 79 2.61 15.86 2.24
N GLN A 80 3.56 16.10 1.34
CA GLN A 80 3.60 17.20 0.40
C GLN A 80 4.25 16.71 -0.90
N VAL A 81 3.84 17.28 -2.02
CA VAL A 81 4.43 17.07 -3.35
C VAL A 81 4.65 18.42 -4.04
N ASN A 82 5.52 18.45 -5.04
CA ASN A 82 5.73 19.64 -5.87
C ASN A 82 4.47 19.96 -6.68
N SER A 83 4.34 21.19 -7.17
CA SER A 83 3.21 21.63 -7.98
C SER A 83 3.02 20.79 -9.25
N GLU A 84 4.12 20.37 -9.87
CA GLU A 84 4.16 19.55 -11.09
C GLU A 84 3.46 18.19 -10.88
N ASP A 85 3.72 17.52 -9.75
CA ASP A 85 3.22 16.17 -9.48
C ASP A 85 1.78 16.12 -8.95
N LYS A 86 1.19 17.27 -8.56
CA LYS A 86 -0.15 17.32 -7.91
C LYS A 86 -1.23 16.64 -8.74
N GLY A 87 -1.22 16.83 -10.06
CA GLY A 87 -2.21 16.22 -10.95
C GLY A 87 -2.10 14.70 -11.05
N ALA A 88 -0.88 14.17 -11.01
CA ALA A 88 -0.63 12.72 -11.00
C ALA A 88 -1.03 12.11 -9.64
N LEU A 89 -0.67 12.76 -8.53
CA LEU A 89 -1.05 12.31 -7.19
C LEU A 89 -2.57 12.33 -7.00
N ALA A 90 -3.28 13.35 -7.48
CA ALA A 90 -4.73 13.46 -7.36
C ALA A 90 -5.45 12.26 -8.01
N LYS A 91 -5.07 11.91 -9.25
CA LYS A 91 -5.60 10.73 -9.96
C LYS A 91 -5.32 9.42 -9.22
N LEU A 92 -4.11 9.29 -8.64
CA LEU A 92 -3.74 8.12 -7.85
C LEU A 92 -4.57 8.01 -6.56
N VAL A 93 -4.75 9.13 -5.85
CA VAL A 93 -5.57 9.20 -4.62
C VAL A 93 -7.04 8.86 -4.93
N GLU A 94 -7.59 9.35 -6.03
CA GLU A 94 -8.96 9.03 -6.45
C GLU A 94 -9.13 7.53 -6.74
N ALA A 95 -8.24 6.94 -7.56
CA ALA A 95 -8.28 5.51 -7.87
C ALA A 95 -8.09 4.62 -6.62
N VAL A 96 -7.19 4.99 -5.71
CA VAL A 96 -6.97 4.28 -4.43
C VAL A 96 -8.20 4.43 -3.52
N ARG A 97 -8.79 5.63 -3.43
CA ARG A 97 -9.96 5.89 -2.58
C ARG A 97 -11.16 5.05 -3.01
N THR A 98 -11.44 4.94 -4.31
CA THR A 98 -12.54 4.12 -4.83
C THR A 98 -12.32 2.63 -4.58
N ASN A 99 -11.08 2.14 -4.70
CA ASN A 99 -10.78 0.71 -4.52
C ASN A 99 -10.79 0.26 -3.05
N TYR A 100 -10.40 1.13 -2.11
CA TYR A 100 -10.27 0.77 -0.68
C TYR A 100 -11.29 1.48 0.19
N ASN A 101 -11.17 2.81 0.36
CA ASN A 101 -12.00 3.56 1.32
C ASN A 101 -13.49 3.55 0.94
N GLY A 102 -13.82 3.57 -0.36
CA GLY A 102 -15.20 3.50 -0.85
C GLY A 102 -15.83 2.10 -0.76
N ARG A 103 -15.02 1.06 -0.56
CA ARG A 103 -15.44 -0.35 -0.43
C ARG A 103 -15.13 -0.93 0.94
N TYR A 104 -14.91 -0.07 1.93
CA TYR A 104 -14.45 -0.48 3.26
C TYR A 104 -15.37 -1.52 3.92
N ASP A 105 -16.69 -1.33 3.84
CA ASP A 105 -17.67 -2.25 4.43
C ASP A 105 -17.75 -3.58 3.68
N GLU A 106 -17.61 -3.59 2.35
CA GLU A 106 -17.47 -4.83 1.58
C GLU A 106 -16.22 -5.61 2.01
N ILE A 107 -15.07 -4.93 2.08
CA ILE A 107 -13.78 -5.53 2.45
C ILE A 107 -13.83 -6.07 3.89
N ARG A 108 -14.50 -5.36 4.81
CA ARG A 108 -14.70 -5.78 6.20
C ARG A 108 -15.60 -7.02 6.33
N CYS A 109 -16.60 -7.16 5.46
CA CYS A 109 -17.53 -8.29 5.46
C CYS A 109 -17.10 -9.46 4.56
N HIS A 110 -16.09 -9.28 3.71
CA HIS A 110 -15.59 -10.29 2.79
C HIS A 110 -14.58 -11.23 3.47
N TRP A 111 -15.04 -12.42 3.85
CA TRP A 111 -14.18 -13.47 4.38
C TRP A 111 -13.43 -14.17 3.24
N GLY A 112 -12.11 -14.03 3.22
CA GLY A 112 -11.24 -14.76 2.29
C GLY A 112 -11.04 -16.23 2.68
N GLY A 113 -10.53 -17.02 1.74
CA GLY A 113 -10.26 -18.46 1.94
C GLY A 113 -11.29 -19.36 1.25
N ASN A 114 -11.51 -20.57 1.79
CA ASN A 114 -12.38 -21.61 1.22
C ASN A 114 -12.11 -21.98 -0.25
N VAL A 115 -10.88 -21.73 -0.74
CA VAL A 115 -10.45 -22.14 -2.08
C VAL A 115 -9.95 -23.58 -2.03
N LEU A 116 -10.73 -24.51 -2.57
CA LEU A 116 -10.33 -25.92 -2.69
C LEU A 116 -9.12 -26.09 -3.63
N GLY A 117 -8.22 -27.00 -3.27
CA GLY A 117 -7.07 -27.33 -4.12
C GLY A 117 -7.49 -27.89 -5.48
N PRO A 118 -6.72 -27.66 -6.56
CA PRO A 118 -7.15 -27.92 -7.95
C PRO A 118 -7.52 -29.38 -8.22
N LYS A 119 -6.84 -30.34 -7.57
CA LYS A 119 -7.19 -31.77 -7.65
C LYS A 119 -8.59 -32.08 -7.10
N SER A 120 -8.99 -31.40 -6.01
CA SER A 120 -10.32 -31.56 -5.41
C SER A 120 -11.40 -30.92 -6.30
N VAL A 121 -11.15 -29.69 -6.78
CA VAL A 121 -12.05 -28.99 -7.71
C VAL A 121 -12.29 -29.82 -8.97
N ALA A 122 -11.24 -30.38 -9.59
CA ALA A 122 -11.37 -31.23 -10.77
C ALA A 122 -12.18 -32.51 -10.51
N ARG A 123 -12.03 -33.13 -9.34
CA ARG A 123 -12.84 -34.29 -8.93
C ARG A 123 -14.30 -33.91 -8.75
N THR A 124 -14.60 -32.83 -8.03
CA THR A 124 -15.97 -32.33 -7.84
C THR A 124 -16.61 -31.98 -9.19
N ALA A 125 -15.91 -31.25 -10.06
CA ALA A 125 -16.40 -30.90 -11.39
C ALA A 125 -16.69 -32.13 -12.28
N LYS A 126 -15.87 -33.19 -12.18
CA LYS A 126 -16.12 -34.46 -12.89
C LYS A 126 -17.39 -35.16 -12.37
N LEU A 127 -17.61 -35.16 -11.06
CA LEU A 127 -18.80 -35.74 -10.43
C LEU A 127 -20.07 -34.94 -10.76
N GLU A 128 -20.03 -33.61 -10.65
CA GLU A 128 -21.17 -32.74 -11.02
C GLU A 128 -21.51 -32.88 -12.52
N LYS A 129 -20.51 -32.97 -13.41
CA LYS A 129 -20.73 -33.23 -14.83
C LYS A 129 -21.36 -34.60 -15.12
N ALA A 130 -21.08 -35.61 -14.30
CA ALA A 130 -21.73 -36.92 -14.40
C ALA A 130 -23.19 -36.86 -13.94
N LYS A 131 -23.44 -36.30 -12.74
CA LYS A 131 -24.80 -36.08 -12.21
C LYS A 131 -25.67 -35.28 -13.16
N ALA A 132 -25.15 -34.19 -13.74
CA ALA A 132 -25.88 -33.33 -14.67
C ALA A 132 -26.29 -34.08 -15.95
N LYS A 133 -25.44 -34.98 -16.45
CA LYS A 133 -25.79 -35.87 -17.56
C LYS A 133 -26.90 -36.85 -17.17
N GLU A 134 -26.77 -37.52 -16.04
CA GLU A 134 -27.81 -38.46 -15.57
C GLU A 134 -29.16 -37.77 -15.32
N LEU A 135 -29.16 -36.55 -14.79
CA LEU A 135 -30.38 -35.77 -14.56
C LEU A 135 -31.02 -35.35 -15.88
N ALA A 136 -30.22 -34.89 -16.85
CA ALA A 136 -30.71 -34.52 -18.19
C ALA A 136 -31.33 -35.73 -18.94
N THR A 137 -30.75 -36.93 -18.79
CA THR A 137 -31.28 -38.18 -19.38
C THR A 137 -32.50 -38.75 -18.62
N LYS A 138 -32.89 -38.18 -17.48
CA LYS A 138 -34.08 -38.58 -16.71
C LYS A 138 -35.26 -37.61 -16.84
N LEU A 139 -35.03 -36.42 -17.40
CA LEU A 139 -36.01 -35.34 -17.56
C LEU A 139 -36.44 -35.13 -19.02
N GLY A 140 -35.75 -35.74 -19.98
CA GLY A 140 -36.16 -35.89 -21.38
C GLY A 140 -36.36 -37.35 -21.73
#